data_AF-A0A662GL49-F1
#
_entry.id   AF-A0A662GL49-F1
#
_cell.length_a   1.000
_cell.length_b   1.000
_cell.length_c   1.000
_cell.angle_alpha   90.00
_cell.angle_beta   90.00
_cell.angle_gamma   90.00
#
_symmetry.space_group_name_H-M   'P 1'
#
loop_
_entity.id
_entity.type
_entity.pdbx_description
1 polymer ?
#
loop_
_entity_poly.entity_id
_entity_poly.type
_entity_poly.pdbx_seq_one_letter_code
_entity_poly.pdbx_strand_id
1 'polypeptide(L)'
;MDARELWLLLGGNPGKLLELARSFEWSLECLVGFYREKLVEVVRGVRAAGLLECLRGVVEDPDALFHEATESMLRLERVLTRENLIAYKHWTAVGGQRVERDPEVGVGEYYAWQVPLYREVLRSMLGA
;
A
#
# COMPACT_ATOMS: atom_id res chain seq x y z
N MET A 1 -14.61 -13.49 -5.53
CA MET A 1 -13.15 -13.47 -5.52
C MET A 1 -12.66 -14.89 -5.54
N ASP A 2 -11.80 -15.25 -6.49
CA ASP A 2 -11.16 -16.57 -6.51
C ASP A 2 -9.86 -16.60 -5.67
N ALA A 3 -9.22 -17.77 -5.58
CA ALA A 3 -8.01 -17.95 -4.78
C ALA A 3 -6.80 -17.15 -5.33
N ARG A 4 -6.72 -16.95 -6.65
CA ARG A 4 -5.62 -16.21 -7.29
C ARG A 4 -5.80 -14.71 -7.04
N GLU A 5 -7.00 -14.19 -7.23
CA GLU A 5 -7.36 -12.80 -6.92
C GLU A 5 -7.08 -12.47 -5.45
N LEU A 6 -7.45 -13.38 -4.53
CA LEU A 6 -7.15 -13.21 -3.11
C LEU A 6 -5.64 -13.18 -2.86
N TRP A 7 -4.89 -14.12 -3.45
CA TRP A 7 -3.44 -14.17 -3.29
C TRP A 7 -2.75 -12.89 -3.78
N LEU A 8 -3.19 -12.37 -4.93
CA LEU A 8 -2.70 -11.11 -5.49
C LEU A 8 -3.09 -9.91 -4.60
N LEU A 9 -4.32 -9.84 -4.09
CA LEU A 9 -4.75 -8.78 -3.17
C LEU A 9 -3.90 -8.72 -1.89
N LEU A 10 -3.45 -9.89 -1.42
CA LEU A 10 -2.56 -10.02 -0.27
C LEU A 10 -1.07 -9.84 -0.65
N GLY A 11 -0.76 -9.49 -1.90
CA GLY A 11 0.60 -9.19 -2.37
C GLY A 11 1.51 -10.42 -2.39
N GLY A 12 0.92 -11.61 -2.45
CA GLY A 12 1.63 -12.86 -2.27
C GLY A 12 2.29 -13.03 -0.90
N ASN A 13 1.81 -12.31 0.12
CA ASN A 13 2.36 -12.34 1.47
C ASN A 13 1.76 -13.49 2.29
N PRO A 14 2.53 -14.55 2.62
CA PRO A 14 2.02 -15.69 3.40
C PRO A 14 1.56 -15.27 4.81
N GLY A 15 2.20 -14.24 5.38
CA GLY A 15 1.81 -13.68 6.67
C GLY A 15 0.40 -13.07 6.64
N LYS A 16 0.03 -12.39 5.54
CA LYS A 16 -1.32 -11.85 5.34
C LYS A 16 -2.35 -12.95 5.12
N LEU A 17 -1.98 -14.01 4.40
CA LEU A 17 -2.85 -15.17 4.24
C LEU A 17 -3.11 -15.88 5.58
N LEU A 18 -2.06 -16.05 6.39
CA LEU A 18 -2.18 -16.61 7.75
C LEU A 18 -3.03 -15.72 8.66
N GLU A 19 -2.87 -14.40 8.58
CA GLU A 19 -3.69 -13.43 9.31
C GLU A 19 -5.16 -13.56 8.92
N LEU A 20 -5.48 -13.59 7.61
CA LEU A 20 -6.84 -13.82 7.13
C LEU A 20 -7.43 -15.13 7.65
N ALA A 21 -6.66 -16.22 7.58
CA ALA A 21 -7.13 -17.54 7.97
C ALA A 21 -7.30 -17.70 9.50
N ARG A 22 -6.36 -17.17 10.30
CA ARG A 22 -6.31 -17.41 11.75
C ARG A 22 -6.97 -16.33 12.59
N SER A 23 -6.84 -15.07 12.19
CA SER A 23 -7.36 -13.93 12.96
C SER A 23 -8.74 -13.50 12.50
N PHE A 24 -9.09 -13.79 11.25
CA PHE A 24 -10.34 -13.32 10.63
C PHE A 24 -11.19 -14.45 10.05
N GLU A 25 -10.83 -15.72 10.30
CA GLU A 25 -11.62 -16.89 9.90
C GLU A 25 -12.05 -16.87 8.41
N TRP A 26 -11.13 -16.44 7.54
CA TRP A 26 -11.36 -16.26 6.09
C TRP A 26 -12.36 -15.16 5.71
N SER A 27 -12.76 -14.30 6.65
CA SER A 27 -13.57 -13.12 6.38
C SER A 27 -12.71 -11.97 5.84
N LEU A 28 -12.76 -11.79 4.52
CA LEU A 28 -12.12 -10.64 3.87
C LEU A 28 -12.75 -9.32 4.32
N GLU A 29 -14.06 -9.31 4.60
CA GLU A 29 -14.77 -8.14 5.12
C GLU A 29 -14.20 -7.69 6.46
N CYS A 30 -13.99 -8.62 7.40
CA CYS A 30 -13.42 -8.31 8.70
C CYS A 30 -11.96 -7.83 8.58
N LEU A 31 -11.17 -8.45 7.69
CA LEU A 31 -9.80 -8.02 7.41
C LEU A 31 -9.77 -6.58 6.87
N VAL A 32 -10.62 -6.27 5.89
CA VAL A 32 -10.75 -4.92 5.31
C VAL A 32 -11.21 -3.91 6.35
N GLY A 33 -12.20 -4.26 7.17
CA GLY A 33 -12.69 -3.42 8.28
C GLY A 33 -11.57 -3.08 9.27
N PHE A 34 -10.80 -4.08 9.68
CA PHE A 34 -9.66 -3.90 10.58
C PHE A 34 -8.59 -2.97 10.00
N TYR A 35 -8.22 -3.15 8.72
CA TYR A 35 -7.25 -2.26 8.08
C TYR A 35 -7.80 -0.86 7.85
N ARG A 36 -9.10 -0.73 7.57
CA ARG A 36 -9.76 0.57 7.50
C ARG A 36 -9.62 1.31 8.83
N GLU A 37 -9.93 0.67 9.95
CA GLU A 37 -9.79 1.26 11.29
C GLU A 37 -8.35 1.70 11.57
N LYS A 38 -7.36 0.85 11.28
CA LYS A 38 -5.94 1.20 11.41
C LYS A 38 -5.53 2.40 10.56
N LEU A 39 -6.03 2.47 9.32
CA LEU A 39 -5.67 3.52 8.37
C LEU A 39 -6.36 4.86 8.68
N VAL A 40 -7.38 4.90 9.54
CA VAL A 40 -8.03 6.17 9.98
C VAL A 40 -7.00 7.11 10.58
N GLU A 41 -6.13 6.63 11.47
CA GLU A 41 -5.12 7.46 12.13
C GLU A 41 -4.10 8.03 11.11
N VAL A 42 -3.71 7.20 10.13
CA VAL A 42 -2.82 7.62 9.04
C VAL A 42 -3.45 8.72 8.20
N VAL A 43 -4.70 8.50 7.75
CA VAL A 43 -5.43 9.48 6.94
C VAL A 43 -5.68 10.76 7.72
N ARG A 44 -5.96 10.68 9.04
CA ARG A 44 -6.09 11.86 9.90
C ARG A 44 -4.78 12.65 9.95
N GLY A 45 -3.65 11.97 10.13
CA GLY A 45 -2.31 12.60 10.14
C GLY A 45 -1.96 13.25 8.80
N VAL A 46 -2.19 12.56 7.69
CA VAL A 46 -2.00 13.08 6.33
C VAL A 46 -2.85 14.32 6.07
N ARG A 47 -4.14 14.29 6.46
CA ARG A 47 -5.06 15.43 6.34
C ARG A 47 -4.59 16.62 7.15
N ALA A 48 -4.24 16.42 8.42
CA ALA A 48 -3.73 17.48 9.30
C ALA A 48 -2.44 18.12 8.76
N ALA A 49 -1.62 17.35 8.05
CA ALA A 49 -0.38 17.82 7.44
C ALA A 49 -0.56 18.49 6.06
N GLY A 50 -1.79 18.55 5.52
CA GLY A 50 -2.07 19.11 4.19
C GLY A 50 -1.63 18.22 3.02
N LEU A 51 -1.48 16.91 3.24
CA LEU A 51 -0.87 15.97 2.26
C LEU A 51 -1.89 15.09 1.52
N LEU A 52 -3.18 15.44 1.56
CA LEU A 52 -4.25 14.58 1.05
C LEU A 52 -4.17 14.36 -0.47
N GLU A 53 -3.89 15.40 -1.25
CA GLU A 53 -3.73 15.28 -2.71
C GLU A 53 -2.50 14.45 -3.07
N CYS A 54 -1.39 14.63 -2.36
CA CYS A 54 -0.21 13.78 -2.51
C CYS A 54 -0.57 12.30 -2.29
N LEU A 55 -1.34 12.01 -1.23
CA LEU A 55 -1.76 10.63 -0.95
C LEU A 55 -2.63 10.06 -2.05
N ARG A 56 -3.55 10.84 -2.63
CA ARG A 56 -4.34 10.40 -3.78
C ARG A 56 -3.46 10.05 -4.98
N GLY A 57 -2.48 10.90 -5.30
CA GLY A 57 -1.52 10.62 -6.36
C GLY A 57 -0.77 9.30 -6.15
N VAL A 58 -0.30 9.06 -4.92
CA VAL A 58 0.44 7.84 -4.54
C VAL A 58 -0.42 6.58 -4.52
N VAL A 59 -1.70 6.71 -4.20
CA VAL A 59 -2.67 5.60 -4.29
C VAL A 59 -2.87 5.16 -5.74
N GLU A 60 -2.86 6.09 -6.69
CA GLU A 60 -2.96 5.78 -8.11
C GLU A 60 -1.64 5.28 -8.71
N ASP A 61 -0.53 5.94 -8.38
CA ASP A 61 0.81 5.51 -8.78
C ASP A 61 1.82 5.70 -7.63
N PRO A 62 2.34 4.61 -7.01
CA PRO A 62 3.33 4.73 -5.94
C PRO A 62 4.61 5.46 -6.38
N ASP A 63 4.94 5.47 -7.68
CA ASP A 63 6.12 6.18 -8.19
C ASP A 63 5.95 7.70 -8.26
N ALA A 64 4.76 8.23 -7.98
CA ALA A 64 4.57 9.67 -7.78
C ALA A 64 5.51 10.20 -6.66
N LEU A 65 5.84 9.38 -5.67
CA LEU A 65 6.82 9.70 -4.63
C LEU A 65 8.22 10.00 -5.20
N PHE A 66 8.58 9.37 -6.32
CA PHE A 66 9.87 9.55 -6.98
C PHE A 66 9.82 10.64 -8.06
N HIS A 67 8.83 10.58 -8.95
CA HIS A 67 8.74 11.47 -10.10
C HIS A 67 8.25 12.89 -9.76
N GLU A 68 7.41 13.03 -8.74
CA GLU A 68 6.85 14.31 -8.29
C GLU A 68 7.47 14.76 -6.96
N ALA A 69 8.75 14.46 -6.74
CA ALA A 69 9.47 14.68 -5.48
C ALA A 69 9.50 16.16 -5.05
N THR A 70 8.47 16.57 -4.32
CA THR A 70 8.34 17.85 -3.61
C THR A 70 8.57 17.64 -2.10
N GLU A 71 8.74 18.71 -1.33
CA GLU A 71 8.81 18.59 0.14
C GLU A 71 7.59 17.88 0.73
N SER A 72 6.39 18.14 0.18
CA SER A 72 5.15 17.46 0.55
C SER A 72 5.18 15.97 0.23
N MET A 73 5.65 15.56 -0.96
CA MET A 73 5.81 14.15 -1.31
C MET A 73 6.83 13.45 -0.40
N LEU A 74 7.98 14.08 -0.11
CA LEU A 74 8.98 13.51 0.80
C LEU A 74 8.45 13.39 2.24
N ARG A 75 7.61 14.34 2.70
CA ARG A 75 6.93 14.22 4.00
C ARG A 75 5.94 13.07 4.00
N LEU A 76 5.17 12.90 2.93
CA LEU A 76 4.24 11.79 2.78
C LEU A 76 4.97 10.43 2.74
N GLU A 77 6.05 10.32 1.95
CA GLU A 77 6.90 9.14 1.86
C GLU A 77 7.36 8.67 3.24
N ARG A 78 7.83 9.61 4.09
CA ARG A 78 8.25 9.31 5.46
C ARG A 78 7.11 8.78 6.31
N VAL A 79 5.89 9.31 6.15
CA VAL A 79 4.71 8.79 6.85
C VAL A 79 4.42 7.38 6.38
N LEU A 80 4.26 7.15 5.07
CA LEU A 80 3.88 5.84 4.51
C LEU A 80 4.92 4.75 4.81
N THR A 81 6.21 5.08 4.76
CA THR A 81 7.30 4.17 5.09
C THR A 81 7.32 3.84 6.58
N ARG A 82 7.13 4.84 7.47
CA ARG A 82 7.09 4.63 8.92
C ARG A 82 5.92 3.76 9.35
N GLU A 83 4.77 3.94 8.71
CA GLU A 83 3.57 3.11 8.94
C GLU A 83 3.64 1.75 8.20
N ASN A 84 4.77 1.45 7.55
CA ASN A 84 5.02 0.22 6.81
C ASN A 84 3.93 -0.10 5.77
N LEU A 85 3.49 0.93 5.04
CA LEU A 85 2.50 0.81 3.97
C LEU A 85 3.16 0.69 2.60
N ILE A 86 4.31 1.32 2.43
CA ILE A 86 5.08 1.35 1.19
C ILE A 86 6.55 1.07 1.46
N ALA A 87 7.26 0.58 0.46
CA ALA A 87 8.71 0.52 0.47
C ALA A 87 9.26 1.08 -0.85
N TYR A 88 10.38 1.80 -0.75
CA TYR A 88 11.31 1.91 -1.87
C TYR A 88 11.68 0.48 -2.31
N LYS A 89 12.00 0.24 -3.58
CA LYS A 89 12.35 -1.10 -4.07
C LYS A 89 13.37 -1.09 -5.20
N HIS A 90 13.90 0.06 -5.57
CA HIS A 90 14.85 0.20 -6.67
C HIS A 90 16.27 -0.25 -6.26
N TRP A 91 16.36 -1.49 -5.79
CA TRP A 91 17.59 -2.20 -5.49
C TRP A 91 17.59 -3.53 -6.23
N THR A 92 18.78 -4.09 -6.41
CA THR A 92 18.95 -5.42 -6.99
C THR A 92 18.63 -6.47 -5.92
N ALA A 93 17.67 -7.35 -6.17
CA ALA A 93 17.39 -8.46 -5.28
C ALA A 93 18.55 -9.47 -5.28
N VAL A 94 18.56 -10.39 -4.32
CA VAL A 94 19.61 -11.42 -4.19
C VAL A 94 19.83 -12.21 -5.48
N GLY A 95 18.77 -12.43 -6.28
CA GLY A 95 18.84 -13.10 -7.58
C GLY A 95 19.42 -12.26 -8.73
N GLY A 96 19.95 -11.06 -8.48
CA GLY A 96 20.53 -10.20 -9.52
C GLY A 96 19.50 -9.45 -10.37
N GLN A 97 18.21 -9.70 -10.17
CA GLN A 97 17.12 -9.04 -10.85
C GLN A 97 16.46 -8.00 -9.95
N ARG A 98 15.87 -6.98 -10.56
CA ARG A 98 14.99 -6.03 -9.86
C ARG A 98 13.56 -6.56 -9.91
N VAL A 99 12.77 -6.22 -8.90
CA VAL A 99 11.33 -6.50 -8.93
C VAL A 99 10.70 -5.67 -10.04
N GLU A 100 10.12 -6.36 -11.02
CA GLU A 100 9.44 -5.74 -12.16
C GLU A 100 8.26 -4.88 -11.71
N ARG A 101 7.94 -3.87 -12.52
CA ARG A 101 6.78 -3.01 -12.30
C ARG A 101 5.51 -3.81 -12.61
N ASP A 102 4.58 -3.81 -11.66
CA ASP A 102 3.26 -4.41 -11.78
C ASP A 102 2.20 -3.49 -11.13
N PRO A 103 1.60 -2.58 -11.91
CA PRO A 103 0.62 -1.62 -11.39
C PRO A 103 -0.65 -2.29 -10.85
N GLU A 104 -1.03 -3.48 -11.32
CA GLU A 104 -2.25 -4.16 -10.87
C GLU A 104 -2.17 -4.48 -9.38
N VAL A 105 -0.98 -4.83 -8.90
CA VAL A 105 -0.69 -5.10 -7.49
C VAL A 105 0.06 -3.96 -6.80
N GLY A 106 0.07 -2.75 -7.37
CA GLY A 106 0.60 -1.56 -6.70
C GLY A 106 2.13 -1.58 -6.56
N VAL A 107 2.80 -2.21 -7.51
CA VAL A 107 4.26 -2.26 -7.62
C VAL A 107 4.69 -1.33 -8.75
N GLY A 108 5.30 -0.20 -8.39
CA GLY A 108 5.90 0.76 -9.32
C GLY A 108 7.26 0.29 -9.86
N GLU A 109 8.07 1.19 -10.39
CA GLU A 109 9.49 1.01 -10.68
C GLU A 109 10.34 1.26 -9.44
N TYR A 110 10.01 2.30 -8.67
CA TYR A 110 10.78 2.77 -7.52
C TYR A 110 10.16 2.41 -6.19
N TYR A 111 8.84 2.45 -6.09
CA TYR A 111 8.11 2.15 -4.86
C TYR A 111 7.11 1.01 -5.07
N ALA A 112 6.78 0.31 -3.99
CA ALA A 112 5.70 -0.68 -3.99
C ALA A 112 4.94 -0.62 -2.67
N TRP A 113 3.61 -0.78 -2.76
CA TRP A 113 2.79 -1.05 -1.60
C TRP A 113 3.22 -2.38 -0.97
N GLN A 114 3.35 -2.41 0.37
CA GLN A 114 3.70 -3.62 1.10
C GLN A 114 2.68 -4.74 0.86
N VAL A 115 1.41 -4.35 0.74
CA VAL A 115 0.30 -5.24 0.40
C VAL A 115 -0.70 -4.43 -0.45
N PRO A 116 -1.17 -4.93 -1.60
CA PRO A 116 -2.16 -4.23 -2.45
C PRO A 116 -3.45 -3.87 -1.71
N LEU A 117 -3.86 -4.71 -0.75
CA LEU A 117 -4.99 -4.42 0.14
C LEU A 117 -4.92 -3.03 0.79
N TYR A 118 -3.74 -2.55 1.19
CA TYR A 118 -3.61 -1.24 1.83
C TYR A 118 -3.95 -0.10 0.87
N ARG A 119 -3.49 -0.20 -0.39
CA ARG A 119 -3.85 0.73 -1.47
C ARG A 119 -5.36 0.74 -1.68
N GLU A 120 -5.99 -0.42 -1.80
CA GLU A 120 -7.44 -0.50 -2.04
C GLU A 120 -8.27 0.06 -0.87
N VAL A 121 -7.84 -0.20 0.37
CA VAL A 121 -8.51 0.38 1.54
C VAL A 121 -8.38 1.90 1.51
N LEU A 122 -7.17 2.46 1.26
CA LEU A 122 -6.96 3.90 1.17
C LEU A 122 -7.74 4.53 0.01
N ARG A 123 -7.73 3.91 -1.18
CA ARG A 123 -8.52 4.33 -2.34
C ARG A 123 -9.99 4.51 -1.97
N SER A 124 -10.57 3.48 -1.34
CA SER A 124 -11.97 3.51 -0.88
C SER A 124 -12.25 4.59 0.19
N MET A 125 -11.26 4.92 1.04
CA MET A 125 -11.40 5.95 2.08
C MET A 125 -11.32 7.37 1.50
N LEU A 126 -10.55 7.56 0.42
CA LEU A 126 -10.30 8.86 -0.19
C LEU A 126 -11.33 9.23 -1.27
N GLY A 127 -12.15 8.27 -1.69
CA GLY A 127 -13.03 8.41 -2.85
C GLY A 127 -12.26 8.62 -4.15
N ALA A 128 -11.06 8.04 -4.23
CA ALA A 128 -10.18 8.07 -5.38
C ALA A 128 -10.50 6.88 -6.31
#